data_AF-A0A9R1HSJ5-F1
#
_entry.id   AF-A0A9R1HSJ5-F1
#
_cell.length_a   1.000
_cell.length_b   1.000
_cell.length_c   1.000
_cell.angle_alpha   90.00
_cell.angle_beta   90.00
_cell.angle_gamma   90.00
#
_symmetry.space_group_name_H-M   'P 1'
#
loop_
_entity.id
_entity.type
_entity.pdbx_description
1 polymer ?
#
loop_
_entity_poly.entity_id
_entity_poly.type
_entity_poly.pdbx_seq_one_letter_code
_entity_poly.pdbx_strand_id
1 'polypeptide(L)'
;MTTCQNLNLDGLVIVGGVTSNSDAAQLAETLVQKNCKTKVVGVPVSLNGDLKNQFVETTVGFDTVCKVNSQLISNVCLDAISAGKYYYFVRLMGRKASHVALECALQSHPNMLIMGEEVALSKLTLMEVINKICDGVQARAELGKHHGVLLIPEGLIESIPEMYALIQEISILHNNNVPVTEIPTQVSPWAAALFQFLPPFIRRELLLHQESDNSAQLSQIDTEQLLAHLVEAEMIKRTKEGRYKGKKFSSVCHFFGYQARGSLPSNFDCDYAYVLGHISLHMIAAGLTGYMATVANLKDPIHKWRCAAAPLTAMMSVRRHLRGPGAIPIGKPAIHPSPIDLKGKAYELLREKASSFLLDDFYRTPGGIQFEGPGSDAKPITLTIEDQDYMGDIEMLKLYLDKVGA
;
A
#
# COMPACT_ATOMS: atom_id res chain seq x y z
N MET A 1 -21.83 -6.34 -21.96
CA MET A 1 -22.83 -7.28 -22.53
C MET A 1 -22.77 -7.32 -24.04
N THR A 2 -23.10 -6.23 -24.75
CA THR A 2 -23.09 -6.18 -26.23
C THR A 2 -21.79 -6.70 -26.81
N THR A 3 -20.64 -6.23 -26.30
CA THR A 3 -19.31 -6.72 -26.72
C THR A 3 -19.10 -8.21 -26.45
N CYS A 4 -19.47 -8.71 -25.27
CA CYS A 4 -19.32 -10.12 -24.90
C CYS A 4 -20.14 -11.04 -25.81
N GLN A 5 -21.36 -10.61 -26.18
CA GLN A 5 -22.24 -11.35 -27.08
C GLN A 5 -21.73 -11.30 -28.53
N ASN A 6 -21.31 -10.12 -29.00
CA ASN A 6 -20.76 -9.95 -30.35
C ASN A 6 -19.51 -10.81 -30.58
N LEU A 7 -18.66 -10.93 -29.55
CA LEU A 7 -17.45 -11.77 -29.58
C LEU A 7 -17.71 -13.22 -29.16
N ASN A 8 -18.96 -13.58 -28.83
CA ASN A 8 -19.37 -14.91 -28.41
C ASN A 8 -18.56 -15.51 -27.24
N LEU A 9 -18.15 -14.69 -26.27
CA LEU A 9 -17.25 -15.09 -25.18
C LEU A 9 -17.91 -16.07 -24.19
N ASP A 10 -17.19 -17.14 -23.85
CA ASP A 10 -17.62 -18.09 -22.81
C ASP A 10 -17.21 -17.64 -21.39
N GLY A 11 -16.09 -16.92 -21.28
CA GLY A 11 -15.61 -16.39 -20.01
C GLY A 11 -14.83 -15.09 -20.17
N LEU A 12 -14.79 -14.30 -19.09
CA LEU A 12 -14.06 -13.05 -18.95
C LEU A 12 -13.26 -13.11 -17.64
N VAL A 13 -11.94 -13.13 -17.79
CA VAL A 13 -11.00 -13.07 -16.65
C VAL A 13 -10.61 -11.61 -16.42
N ILE A 14 -10.89 -11.10 -15.23
CA ILE A 14 -10.54 -9.74 -14.83
C ILE A 14 -9.33 -9.80 -13.91
N VAL A 15 -8.22 -9.27 -14.40
CA VAL A 15 -6.94 -9.23 -13.70
C VAL A 15 -6.75 -7.85 -13.09
N GLY A 16 -6.67 -7.75 -11.77
CA GLY A 16 -6.44 -6.47 -11.13
C GLY A 16 -6.57 -6.48 -9.61
N GLY A 17 -6.56 -5.30 -9.02
CA GLY A 17 -6.60 -5.11 -7.58
C GLY A 17 -8.03 -5.01 -7.05
N VAL A 18 -8.17 -4.25 -5.96
CA VAL A 18 -9.42 -4.05 -5.24
C VAL A 18 -10.54 -3.46 -6.12
N THR A 19 -10.23 -2.45 -6.93
CA THR A 19 -11.22 -1.77 -7.79
C THR A 19 -11.71 -2.68 -8.91
N SER A 20 -10.80 -3.27 -9.68
CA SER A 20 -11.12 -4.18 -10.78
C SER A 20 -11.93 -5.40 -10.32
N ASN A 21 -11.61 -5.97 -9.15
CA ASN A 21 -12.37 -7.10 -8.62
C ASN A 21 -13.73 -6.68 -8.04
N SER A 22 -13.89 -5.43 -7.59
CA SER A 22 -15.21 -4.87 -7.25
C SER A 22 -16.10 -4.73 -8.49
N ASP A 23 -15.52 -4.26 -9.59
CA ASP A 23 -16.20 -4.17 -10.89
C ASP A 23 -16.52 -5.57 -11.43
N ALA A 24 -15.63 -6.54 -11.25
CA ALA A 24 -15.85 -7.94 -11.62
C ALA A 24 -17.08 -8.53 -10.93
N ALA A 25 -17.26 -8.24 -9.64
CA ALA A 25 -18.43 -8.70 -8.89
C ALA A 25 -19.74 -8.10 -9.43
N GLN A 26 -19.76 -6.79 -9.68
CA GLN A 26 -20.92 -6.10 -10.22
C GLN A 26 -21.24 -6.53 -11.67
N LEU A 27 -20.19 -6.76 -12.47
CA LEU A 27 -20.33 -7.23 -13.84
C LEU A 27 -20.87 -8.67 -13.87
N ALA A 28 -20.36 -9.54 -13.01
CA ALA A 28 -20.84 -10.92 -12.89
C ALA A 28 -22.35 -10.95 -12.60
N GLU A 29 -22.79 -10.18 -11.60
CA GLU A 29 -24.21 -10.04 -11.24
C GLU A 29 -25.05 -9.52 -12.43
N THR A 30 -24.58 -8.47 -13.09
CA THR A 30 -25.29 -7.88 -14.24
C THR A 30 -25.43 -8.86 -15.41
N LEU A 31 -24.40 -9.66 -15.69
CA LEU A 31 -24.45 -10.65 -16.77
C LEU A 31 -25.39 -11.81 -16.43
N VAL A 32 -25.43 -12.24 -15.16
CA VAL A 32 -26.37 -13.26 -14.68
C VAL A 32 -27.82 -12.77 -14.79
N GLN A 33 -28.12 -11.56 -14.30
CA GLN A 33 -29.46 -10.97 -14.38
C GLN A 33 -29.97 -10.82 -15.82
N LYS A 34 -29.06 -10.59 -16.77
CA LYS A 34 -29.39 -10.46 -18.20
C LYS A 34 -29.30 -11.79 -18.96
N ASN A 35 -29.19 -12.93 -18.27
CA ASN A 35 -29.08 -14.28 -18.87
C ASN A 35 -27.97 -14.37 -19.93
N CYS A 36 -26.84 -13.70 -19.72
CA CYS A 36 -25.67 -13.79 -20.59
C CYS A 36 -24.87 -15.06 -20.27
N LYS A 37 -24.44 -15.81 -21.29
CA LYS A 37 -23.66 -17.05 -21.10
C LYS A 37 -22.28 -16.81 -20.49
N THR A 38 -21.69 -15.63 -20.73
CA THR A 38 -20.30 -15.30 -20.37
C THR A 38 -20.11 -15.31 -18.86
N LYS A 39 -19.17 -16.11 -18.39
CA LYS A 39 -18.78 -16.19 -16.97
C LYS A 39 -17.74 -15.14 -16.62
N VAL A 40 -17.77 -14.60 -15.41
CA VAL A 40 -16.79 -13.59 -14.96
C VAL A 40 -16.01 -14.14 -13.77
N VAL A 41 -14.69 -14.11 -13.86
CA VAL A 41 -13.78 -14.53 -12.78
C VAL A 41 -12.73 -13.46 -12.52
N GLY A 42 -12.37 -13.26 -11.25
CA GLY A 42 -11.38 -12.29 -10.80
C GLY A 42 -10.03 -12.93 -10.48
N VAL A 43 -8.94 -12.19 -10.67
CA VAL A 43 -7.58 -12.60 -10.29
C VAL A 43 -6.93 -11.51 -9.44
N PRO A 44 -6.37 -11.82 -8.26
CA PRO A 44 -5.82 -10.84 -7.33
C PRO A 44 -4.42 -10.37 -7.75
N VAL A 45 -4.36 -9.30 -8.55
CA VAL A 45 -3.11 -8.71 -9.03
C VAL A 45 -3.01 -7.26 -8.57
N SER A 46 -2.05 -6.99 -7.69
CA SER A 46 -1.80 -5.66 -7.14
C SER A 46 -0.35 -5.59 -6.69
N LEU A 47 0.31 -4.48 -6.99
CA LEU A 47 1.65 -4.20 -6.47
C LEU A 47 1.64 -3.71 -5.01
N ASN A 48 0.47 -3.30 -4.50
CA ASN A 48 0.36 -2.71 -3.17
C ASN A 48 0.26 -3.75 -2.04
N GLY A 49 -0.05 -5.02 -2.35
CA GLY A 49 -0.34 -6.03 -1.32
C GLY A 49 -1.63 -5.76 -0.53
N ASP A 50 -2.50 -4.89 -1.03
CA ASP A 50 -3.67 -4.36 -0.31
C ASP A 50 -4.96 -5.15 -0.51
N LEU A 51 -5.01 -6.06 -1.49
CA LEU A 51 -6.08 -7.05 -1.64
C LEU A 51 -5.72 -8.32 -0.84
N LYS A 52 -5.80 -8.19 0.48
CA LYS A 52 -5.47 -9.25 1.43
C LYS A 52 -6.66 -9.54 2.34
N ASN A 53 -6.94 -10.82 2.57
CA ASN A 53 -8.01 -11.27 3.47
C ASN A 53 -7.83 -12.77 3.77
N GLN A 54 -8.77 -13.38 4.48
CA GLN A 54 -8.74 -14.81 4.83
C GLN A 54 -8.64 -15.77 3.63
N PHE A 55 -9.02 -15.34 2.43
CA PHE A 55 -8.90 -16.14 1.21
C PHE A 55 -7.67 -15.79 0.38
N VAL A 56 -7.08 -14.61 0.55
CA VAL A 56 -5.98 -14.11 -0.27
C VAL A 56 -4.84 -13.70 0.64
N GLU A 57 -3.81 -14.54 0.70
CA GLU A 57 -2.61 -14.33 1.54
C GLU A 57 -1.74 -13.17 1.00
N THR A 58 -1.59 -13.07 -0.32
CA THR A 58 -0.89 -11.97 -0.99
C THR A 58 -1.34 -11.82 -2.45
N THR A 59 -0.88 -10.75 -3.12
CA THR A 59 -1.22 -10.41 -4.50
C THR A 59 -0.04 -10.57 -5.44
N VAL A 60 -0.30 -10.97 -6.68
CA VAL A 60 0.74 -11.05 -7.72
C VAL A 60 1.35 -9.68 -7.96
N GLY A 61 2.68 -9.62 -7.99
CA GLY A 61 3.50 -8.45 -8.23
C GLY A 61 4.03 -7.78 -6.97
N PHE A 62 3.46 -8.10 -5.80
CA PHE A 62 3.92 -7.55 -4.52
C PHE A 62 5.35 -7.98 -4.18
N ASP A 63 5.69 -9.26 -4.39
CA ASP A 63 7.04 -9.77 -4.12
C ASP A 63 8.10 -9.10 -5.01
N THR A 64 7.85 -9.05 -6.32
CA THR A 64 8.74 -8.42 -7.29
C THR A 64 8.99 -6.96 -6.94
N VAL A 65 7.92 -6.19 -6.67
CA VAL A 65 8.04 -4.75 -6.36
C VAL A 65 8.81 -4.53 -5.06
N CYS A 66 8.54 -5.33 -4.03
CA CYS A 66 9.26 -5.21 -2.76
C CYS A 66 10.74 -5.56 -2.90
N LYS A 67 11.11 -6.59 -3.67
CA LYS A 67 12.52 -6.94 -3.92
C LYS A 67 13.27 -5.83 -4.65
N VAL A 68 12.70 -5.29 -5.72
CA VAL A 68 13.32 -4.20 -6.50
C VAL A 68 13.45 -2.93 -5.65
N ASN A 69 12.38 -2.53 -4.95
CA ASN A 69 12.44 -1.35 -4.09
C ASN A 69 13.43 -1.53 -2.93
N SER A 70 13.47 -2.71 -2.30
CA SER A 70 14.41 -3.00 -1.21
C SER A 70 15.86 -2.94 -1.68
N GLN A 71 16.16 -3.44 -2.89
CA GLN A 71 17.47 -3.30 -3.50
C GLN A 71 17.84 -1.81 -3.65
N LEU A 72 16.96 -0.99 -4.22
CA LEU A 72 17.20 0.44 -4.42
C LEU A 72 17.38 1.18 -3.09
N ILE A 73 16.52 0.92 -2.11
CA ILE A 73 16.62 1.49 -0.77
C ILE A 73 17.95 1.10 -0.13
N SER A 74 18.38 -0.15 -0.28
CA SER A 74 19.64 -0.60 0.30
C SER A 74 20.86 0.08 -0.30
N ASN A 75 20.83 0.40 -1.61
CA ASN A 75 21.88 1.19 -2.24
C ASN A 75 21.92 2.62 -1.66
N VAL A 76 20.75 3.22 -1.42
CA VAL A 76 20.63 4.52 -0.75
C VAL A 76 21.14 4.46 0.69
N CYS A 77 20.84 3.39 1.41
CA CYS A 77 21.37 3.13 2.76
C CYS A 77 22.91 3.09 2.77
N LEU A 78 23.52 2.39 1.81
CA LEU A 78 24.99 2.34 1.68
C LEU A 78 25.59 3.69 1.31
N ASP A 79 24.93 4.45 0.42
CA ASP A 79 25.35 5.82 0.09
C ASP A 79 25.25 6.75 1.31
N ALA A 80 24.22 6.59 2.15
CA ALA A 80 24.06 7.36 3.38
C ALA A 80 25.20 7.14 4.37
N ILE A 81 25.66 5.90 4.56
CA ILE A 81 26.85 5.60 5.38
C ILE A 81 28.10 6.22 4.74
N SER A 82 28.27 6.02 3.44
CA SER A 82 29.48 6.44 2.73
C SER A 82 29.65 7.96 2.70
N ALA A 83 28.56 8.70 2.50
CA ALA A 83 28.55 10.16 2.46
C ALA A 83 28.56 10.79 3.86
N GLY A 84 27.89 10.17 4.85
CA GLY A 84 27.88 10.61 6.25
C GLY A 84 27.27 11.99 6.51
N LYS A 85 26.44 12.50 5.58
CA LYS A 85 25.92 13.89 5.63
C LYS A 85 24.49 14.11 5.13
N TYR A 86 23.84 13.10 4.56
CA TYR A 86 22.53 13.24 3.93
C TYR A 86 21.46 12.41 4.65
N TYR A 87 20.27 13.00 4.78
CA TYR A 87 19.05 12.27 5.12
C TYR A 87 18.23 12.02 3.86
N TYR A 88 18.03 10.75 3.51
CA TYR A 88 17.28 10.36 2.33
C TYR A 88 15.81 10.13 2.69
N PHE A 89 14.92 10.83 1.99
CA PHE A 89 13.47 10.70 2.10
C PHE A 89 13.01 9.90 0.89
N VAL A 90 12.68 8.63 1.12
CA VAL A 90 12.31 7.70 0.05
C VAL A 90 10.81 7.46 0.11
N ARG A 91 10.08 8.03 -0.86
CA ARG A 91 8.67 7.75 -1.08
C ARG A 91 8.50 6.43 -1.82
N LEU A 92 7.56 5.61 -1.37
CA LEU A 92 7.22 4.32 -1.97
C LEU A 92 5.77 4.30 -2.45
N MET A 93 5.56 3.74 -3.65
CA MET A 93 4.20 3.43 -4.13
C MET A 93 3.53 2.39 -3.22
N GLY A 94 2.24 2.56 -3.00
CA GLY A 94 1.43 1.69 -2.12
C GLY A 94 -0.04 2.11 -1.99
N ARG A 95 -0.48 3.14 -2.74
CA ARG A 95 -1.76 3.83 -2.59
C ARG A 95 -2.05 4.12 -1.12
N LYS A 96 -3.07 3.49 -0.53
CA LYS A 96 -3.60 3.82 0.79
C LYS A 96 -2.95 3.05 1.95
N ALA A 97 -2.38 1.87 1.68
CA ALA A 97 -1.85 0.99 2.71
C ALA A 97 -0.32 0.99 2.68
N SER A 98 0.34 0.76 3.81
CA SER A 98 1.80 0.85 3.90
C SER A 98 2.52 -0.50 3.69
N HIS A 99 1.86 -1.54 3.13
CA HIS A 99 2.42 -2.90 3.02
C HIS A 99 3.78 -2.95 2.31
N VAL A 100 3.91 -2.23 1.18
CA VAL A 100 5.18 -2.14 0.43
C VAL A 100 6.28 -1.51 1.28
N ALA A 101 5.95 -0.45 2.01
CA ALA A 101 6.91 0.24 2.88
C ALA A 101 7.33 -0.61 4.09
N LEU A 102 6.40 -1.36 4.67
CA LEU A 102 6.66 -2.32 5.75
C LEU A 102 7.59 -3.44 5.30
N GLU A 103 7.28 -4.09 4.17
CA GLU A 103 8.11 -5.17 3.63
C GLU A 103 9.52 -4.66 3.26
N CYS A 104 9.60 -3.51 2.60
CA CYS A 104 10.88 -2.89 2.27
C CYS A 104 11.70 -2.55 3.52
N ALA A 105 11.06 -2.09 4.60
CA ALA A 105 11.74 -1.82 5.86
C ALA A 105 12.29 -3.08 6.52
N LEU A 106 11.53 -4.20 6.50
CA LEU A 106 11.98 -5.49 7.02
C LEU A 106 13.16 -6.07 6.21
N GLN A 107 13.23 -5.80 4.90
CA GLN A 107 14.31 -6.27 4.04
C GLN A 107 15.59 -5.41 4.12
N SER A 108 15.47 -4.09 4.21
CA SER A 108 16.58 -3.13 4.08
C SER A 108 17.02 -2.47 5.39
N HIS A 109 16.19 -2.51 6.44
CA HIS A 109 16.42 -1.93 7.77
C HIS A 109 16.73 -0.41 7.76
N PRO A 110 15.90 0.44 7.12
CA PRO A 110 16.07 1.90 7.14
C PRO A 110 15.99 2.44 8.58
N ASN A 111 16.49 3.65 8.85
CA ASN A 111 16.44 4.17 10.23
C ASN A 111 15.02 4.51 10.68
N MET A 112 14.18 4.95 9.74
CA MET A 112 12.83 5.39 10.04
C MET A 112 11.86 4.88 8.97
N LEU A 113 10.68 4.47 9.42
CA LEU A 113 9.51 4.22 8.59
C LEU A 113 8.34 4.96 9.22
N ILE A 114 7.66 5.81 8.46
CA ILE A 114 6.38 6.38 8.89
C ILE A 114 5.27 5.58 8.25
N MET A 115 4.44 4.91 9.04
CA MET A 115 3.29 4.16 8.50
C MET A 115 2.03 5.00 8.60
N GLY A 116 1.23 4.99 7.53
CA GLY A 116 -0.07 5.66 7.51
C GLY A 116 -1.01 5.13 8.59
N GLU A 117 -0.99 3.82 8.83
CA GLU A 117 -1.83 3.15 9.81
C GLU A 117 -1.57 3.62 11.26
N GLU A 118 -0.30 3.80 11.65
CA GLU A 118 0.06 4.38 12.96
C GLU A 118 -0.42 5.82 13.09
N VAL A 119 -0.19 6.62 12.04
CA VAL A 119 -0.56 8.03 12.00
C VAL A 119 -2.07 8.21 12.12
N ALA A 120 -2.84 7.38 11.41
CA ALA A 120 -4.30 7.39 11.46
C ALA A 120 -4.83 6.91 12.82
N LEU A 121 -4.25 5.85 13.40
CA LEU A 121 -4.67 5.31 14.69
C LEU A 121 -4.43 6.32 15.83
N SER A 122 -3.25 6.94 15.85
CA SER A 122 -2.86 7.93 16.85
C SER A 122 -3.35 9.35 16.54
N LYS A 123 -3.99 9.56 15.38
CA LYS A 123 -4.47 10.86 14.89
C LYS A 123 -3.38 11.94 14.88
N LEU A 124 -2.17 11.57 14.47
CA LEU A 124 -1.05 12.50 14.46
C LEU A 124 -1.28 13.61 13.43
N THR A 125 -1.01 14.83 13.84
CA THR A 125 -0.97 16.01 12.97
C THR A 125 0.29 16.00 12.11
N LEU A 126 0.30 16.80 11.04
CA LEU A 126 1.48 16.97 10.16
C LEU A 126 2.69 17.43 10.98
N MET A 127 2.48 18.38 11.90
CA MET A 127 3.55 18.89 12.77
C MET A 127 4.07 17.85 13.77
N GLU A 128 3.23 16.96 14.29
CA GLU A 128 3.69 15.85 15.15
C GLU A 128 4.52 14.84 14.37
N VAL A 129 4.14 14.52 13.12
CA VAL A 129 4.95 13.67 12.24
C VAL A 129 6.30 14.31 11.96
N ILE A 130 6.34 15.61 11.66
CA ILE A 130 7.59 16.37 11.47
C ILE A 130 8.45 16.33 12.72
N ASN A 131 7.86 16.60 13.90
CA ASN A 131 8.59 16.55 15.16
C ASN A 131 9.17 15.17 15.44
N LYS A 132 8.42 14.08 15.20
CA LYS A 132 8.90 12.70 15.33
C LYS A 132 10.14 12.46 14.45
N ILE A 133 10.15 12.98 13.22
CA ILE A 133 11.31 12.89 12.31
C ILE A 133 12.48 13.70 12.86
N CYS A 134 12.25 14.97 13.25
CA CYS A 134 13.28 15.84 13.81
C CYS A 134 13.90 15.27 15.10
N ASP A 135 13.10 14.64 15.95
CA ASP A 135 13.56 14.00 17.18
C ASP A 135 14.47 12.80 16.87
N GLY A 136 14.13 11.99 15.87
CA GLY A 136 14.99 10.93 15.37
C GLY A 136 16.32 11.43 14.80
N VAL A 137 16.27 12.50 13.99
CA VAL A 137 17.47 13.18 13.46
C VAL A 137 18.36 13.71 14.59
N GLN A 138 17.75 14.32 15.61
CA GLN A 138 18.47 14.85 16.76
C GLN A 138 19.13 13.74 17.60
N ALA A 139 18.39 12.66 17.90
CA ALA A 139 18.92 11.52 18.66
C ALA A 139 20.12 10.88 17.95
N ARG A 140 20.09 10.78 16.62
CA ARG A 140 21.24 10.31 15.83
C ARG A 140 22.40 11.29 15.86
N ALA A 141 22.13 12.60 15.78
CA ALA A 141 23.16 13.63 15.84
C ALA A 141 23.88 13.67 17.20
N GLU A 142 23.19 13.35 18.30
CA GLU A 142 23.79 13.19 19.63
C GLU A 142 24.80 12.02 19.68
N LEU A 143 24.62 11.00 18.83
CA LEU A 143 25.57 9.91 18.61
C LEU A 143 26.63 10.22 17.54
N GLY A 144 26.70 11.46 17.06
CA GLY A 144 27.63 11.87 15.99
C GLY A 144 27.26 11.40 14.58
N LYS A 145 26.04 10.86 14.39
CA LYS A 145 25.53 10.41 13.09
C LYS A 145 24.67 11.49 12.46
N HIS A 146 25.05 11.94 11.27
CA HIS A 146 24.38 13.04 10.55
C HIS A 146 23.79 12.60 9.21
N HIS A 147 23.53 11.31 9.07
CA HIS A 147 22.94 10.68 7.91
C HIS A 147 21.81 9.75 8.34
N GLY A 148 20.93 9.42 7.41
CA GLY A 148 19.92 8.39 7.63
C GLY A 148 19.00 8.19 6.43
N VAL A 149 18.18 7.15 6.48
CA VAL A 149 17.19 6.82 5.47
C VAL A 149 15.81 6.70 6.12
N LEU A 150 14.85 7.42 5.55
CA LEU A 150 13.46 7.46 5.96
C LEU A 150 12.57 6.94 4.82
N LEU A 151 11.73 5.95 5.11
CA LEU A 151 10.72 5.45 4.18
C LEU A 151 9.35 6.09 4.45
N ILE A 152 8.69 6.51 3.37
CA ILE A 152 7.41 7.21 3.39
C ILE A 152 6.45 6.52 2.39
N PRO A 153 5.32 5.97 2.82
CA PRO A 153 4.29 5.49 1.89
C PRO A 153 3.61 6.70 1.23
N GLU A 154 3.32 6.62 -0.07
CA GLU A 154 2.65 7.72 -0.79
C GLU A 154 1.29 8.10 -0.20
N GLY A 155 0.57 7.15 0.40
CA GLY A 155 -0.72 7.39 1.06
C GLY A 155 -0.64 8.03 2.45
N LEU A 156 0.54 8.39 2.93
CA LEU A 156 0.70 9.01 4.24
C LEU A 156 -0.17 10.27 4.39
N ILE A 157 -0.30 11.07 3.33
CA ILE A 157 -1.09 12.29 3.33
C ILE A 157 -2.58 12.04 3.62
N GLU A 158 -3.17 10.94 3.14
CA GLU A 158 -4.56 10.58 3.46
C GLU A 158 -4.72 10.06 4.89
N SER A 159 -3.62 9.68 5.54
CA SER A 159 -3.63 9.15 6.90
C SER A 159 -3.57 10.25 7.97
N ILE A 160 -3.06 11.44 7.60
CA ILE A 160 -3.01 12.61 8.48
C ILE A 160 -4.41 13.26 8.50
N PRO A 161 -5.09 13.38 9.66
CA PRO A 161 -6.50 13.80 9.72
C PRO A 161 -6.79 15.16 9.06
N GLU A 162 -5.90 16.13 9.22
CA GLU A 162 -6.08 17.48 8.68
C GLU A 162 -5.88 17.56 7.17
N MET A 163 -4.92 16.81 6.65
CA MET A 163 -4.70 16.66 5.22
C MET A 163 -5.85 15.88 4.56
N TYR A 164 -6.32 14.82 5.23
CA TYR A 164 -7.48 14.05 4.77
C TYR A 164 -8.73 14.94 4.65
N ALA A 165 -9.04 15.73 5.67
CA ALA A 165 -10.19 16.64 5.64
C ALA A 165 -10.09 17.66 4.49
N LEU A 166 -8.90 18.26 4.29
CA LEU A 166 -8.63 19.17 3.18
C LEU A 166 -8.86 18.49 1.81
N ILE A 167 -8.34 17.27 1.63
CA ILE A 167 -8.50 16.51 0.38
C ILE A 167 -9.97 16.17 0.12
N GLN A 168 -10.73 15.81 1.16
CA GLN A 168 -12.16 15.53 1.02
C GLN A 168 -12.95 16.79 0.63
N GLU A 169 -12.67 17.95 1.24
CA GLU A 169 -13.30 19.21 0.85
C GLU A 169 -12.99 19.56 -0.62
N ILE A 170 -11.72 19.44 -1.03
CA ILE A 170 -11.30 19.69 -2.42
C ILE A 170 -11.98 18.69 -3.39
N SER A 171 -12.13 17.43 -3.00
CA SER A 171 -12.83 16.42 -3.81
C SER A 171 -14.30 16.76 -4.01
N ILE A 172 -14.99 17.20 -2.96
CA ILE A 172 -16.40 17.61 -3.05
C ILE A 172 -16.55 18.80 -4.00
N LEU A 173 -15.65 19.79 -3.92
CA LEU A 173 -15.68 20.95 -4.80
C LEU A 173 -15.42 20.58 -6.26
N HIS A 174 -14.48 19.65 -6.52
CA HIS A 174 -14.26 19.09 -7.86
C HIS A 174 -15.50 18.38 -8.41
N ASN A 175 -16.16 17.55 -7.59
CA ASN A 175 -17.39 16.85 -7.98
C ASN A 175 -18.55 17.81 -8.30
N ASN A 176 -18.54 19.01 -7.69
CA ASN A 176 -19.49 20.08 -7.96
C ASN A 176 -19.08 20.95 -9.18
N ASN A 177 -18.03 20.59 -9.91
CA ASN A 177 -17.47 21.32 -11.06
C ASN A 177 -17.04 22.77 -10.73
N VAL A 178 -16.58 23.01 -9.50
CA VAL A 178 -16.02 24.31 -9.13
C VAL A 178 -14.68 24.50 -9.84
N PRO A 179 -14.43 25.63 -10.51
CA PRO A 179 -13.17 25.88 -11.18
C PRO A 179 -12.02 25.94 -10.16
N VAL A 180 -10.88 25.36 -10.53
CA VAL A 180 -9.70 25.19 -9.65
C VAL A 180 -9.23 26.50 -8.99
N THR A 181 -9.42 27.63 -9.65
CA THR A 181 -9.06 28.98 -9.14
C THR A 181 -9.92 29.43 -7.97
N GLU A 182 -11.14 28.91 -7.84
CA GLU A 182 -12.10 29.28 -6.80
C GLU A 182 -12.12 28.29 -5.64
N ILE A 183 -11.49 27.12 -5.79
CA ILE A 183 -11.43 26.09 -4.73
C ILE A 183 -10.83 26.67 -3.43
N PRO A 184 -9.71 27.41 -3.43
CA PRO A 184 -9.11 27.91 -2.19
C PRO A 184 -9.98 28.92 -1.42
N THR A 185 -10.98 29.54 -2.05
CA THR A 185 -11.89 30.49 -1.39
C THR A 185 -13.19 29.85 -0.90
N GLN A 186 -13.52 28.65 -1.40
CA GLN A 186 -14.74 27.92 -1.05
C GLN A 186 -14.53 26.81 -0.01
N VAL A 187 -13.28 26.49 0.33
CA VAL A 187 -12.96 25.58 1.44
C VAL A 187 -13.24 26.22 2.80
N SER A 188 -13.38 25.39 3.84
CA SER A 188 -13.60 25.84 5.20
C SER A 188 -12.44 26.73 5.69
N PRO A 189 -12.66 27.66 6.65
CA PRO A 189 -11.60 28.55 7.13
C PRO A 189 -10.36 27.82 7.65
N TRP A 190 -10.56 26.64 8.24
CA TRP A 190 -9.48 25.81 8.75
C TRP A 190 -8.72 25.11 7.62
N ALA A 191 -9.42 24.54 6.64
CA ALA A 191 -8.82 23.98 5.44
C ALA A 191 -8.07 25.05 4.62
N ALA A 192 -8.59 26.27 4.53
CA ALA A 192 -7.93 27.40 3.90
C ALA A 192 -6.61 27.77 4.61
N ALA A 193 -6.60 27.79 5.94
CA ALA A 193 -5.39 28.07 6.71
C ALA A 193 -4.32 27.00 6.50
N LEU A 194 -4.71 25.72 6.52
CA LEU A 194 -3.81 24.60 6.20
C LEU A 194 -3.29 24.70 4.76
N PHE A 195 -4.19 24.97 3.80
CA PHE A 195 -3.82 25.15 2.40
C PHE A 195 -2.82 26.30 2.22
N GLN A 196 -2.99 27.42 2.95
CA GLN A 196 -2.04 28.53 2.92
C GLN A 196 -0.70 28.22 3.58
N PHE A 197 -0.70 27.38 4.63
CA PHE A 197 0.52 26.91 5.30
C PHE A 197 1.37 26.01 4.39
N LEU A 198 0.73 25.22 3.52
CA LEU A 198 1.44 24.31 2.63
C LEU A 198 2.29 25.05 1.58
N PRO A 199 3.47 24.51 1.22
CA PRO A 199 4.30 25.07 0.17
C PRO A 199 3.58 25.21 -1.18
N PRO A 200 3.94 26.22 -2.01
CA PRO A 200 3.26 26.46 -3.29
C PRO A 200 3.21 25.27 -4.26
N PHE A 201 4.20 24.37 -4.22
CA PHE A 201 4.21 23.19 -5.10
C PHE A 201 3.12 22.18 -4.69
N ILE A 202 3.03 21.83 -3.41
CA ILE A 202 1.98 20.94 -2.88
C ILE A 202 0.58 21.50 -3.10
N ARG A 203 0.40 22.82 -2.97
CA ARG A 203 -0.89 23.46 -3.26
C ARG A 203 -1.36 23.22 -4.70
N ARG A 204 -0.43 23.20 -5.67
CA ARG A 204 -0.76 22.91 -7.07
C ARG A 204 -1.07 21.43 -7.27
N GLU A 205 -0.30 20.55 -6.64
CA GLU A 205 -0.48 19.09 -6.72
C GLU A 205 -1.83 18.64 -6.13
N LEU A 206 -2.24 19.22 -5.01
CA LEU A 206 -3.55 18.94 -4.38
C LEU A 206 -4.75 19.38 -5.23
N LEU A 207 -4.54 20.33 -6.14
CA LEU A 207 -5.58 20.86 -7.03
C LEU A 207 -5.66 20.13 -8.37
N LEU A 208 -4.83 19.10 -8.59
CA LEU A 208 -4.90 18.26 -9.78
C LEU A 208 -6.22 17.49 -9.83
N HIS A 209 -6.66 17.14 -11.04
CA HIS A 209 -7.87 16.35 -11.25
C HIS A 209 -7.78 14.98 -10.58
N GLN A 210 -8.93 14.48 -10.13
CA GLN A 210 -9.04 13.19 -9.46
C GLN A 210 -8.79 12.00 -10.40
N GLU A 211 -8.48 10.83 -9.83
CA GLU A 211 -8.51 9.56 -10.57
C GLU A 211 -9.95 9.18 -10.97
N SER A 212 -10.09 8.17 -11.84
CA SER A 212 -11.39 7.68 -12.32
C SER A 212 -12.28 7.12 -11.21
N ASP A 213 -11.72 6.78 -10.06
CA ASP A 213 -12.44 6.33 -8.87
C ASP A 213 -12.75 7.47 -7.88
N ASN A 214 -12.58 8.72 -8.31
CA ASN A 214 -12.73 9.96 -7.53
C ASN A 214 -11.75 10.08 -6.34
N SER A 215 -10.68 9.27 -6.30
CA SER A 215 -9.60 9.45 -5.34
C SER A 215 -8.61 10.53 -5.78
N ALA A 216 -7.88 11.09 -4.82
CA ALA A 216 -6.80 12.02 -5.13
C ALA A 216 -5.64 11.27 -5.81
N GLN A 217 -4.93 11.94 -6.72
CA GLN A 217 -3.74 11.39 -7.38
C GLN A 217 -2.54 11.38 -6.43
N LEU A 218 -2.53 10.46 -5.46
CA LEU A 218 -1.52 10.40 -4.39
C LEU A 218 -0.09 10.29 -4.92
N SER A 219 0.11 9.59 -6.04
CA SER A 219 1.43 9.45 -6.65
C SER A 219 2.00 10.76 -7.21
N GLN A 220 1.16 11.74 -7.51
CA GLN A 220 1.55 13.08 -7.99
C GLN A 220 1.84 14.07 -6.87
N ILE A 221 1.51 13.73 -5.62
CA ILE A 221 1.78 14.57 -4.46
C ILE A 221 3.15 14.21 -3.90
N ASP A 222 4.09 15.16 -3.98
CA ASP A 222 5.48 14.98 -3.57
C ASP A 222 5.61 15.07 -2.04
N THR A 223 5.04 14.07 -1.36
CA THR A 223 4.95 13.99 0.10
C THR A 223 6.32 13.96 0.77
N GLU A 224 7.31 13.32 0.15
CA GLU A 224 8.70 13.32 0.60
C GLU A 224 9.31 14.72 0.57
N GLN A 225 9.01 15.52 -0.46
CA GLN A 225 9.52 16.89 -0.58
C GLN A 225 8.82 17.82 0.42
N LEU A 226 7.52 17.64 0.63
CA LEU A 226 6.77 18.33 1.69
C LEU A 226 7.40 18.08 3.06
N LEU A 227 7.61 16.81 3.42
CA LEU A 227 8.19 16.45 4.70
C LEU A 227 9.63 16.94 4.82
N ALA A 228 10.45 16.78 3.79
CA ALA A 228 11.83 17.27 3.78
C ALA A 228 11.90 18.79 3.98
N HIS A 229 11.02 19.55 3.31
CA HIS A 229 10.96 21.01 3.43
C HIS A 229 10.57 21.46 4.84
N LEU A 230 9.54 20.83 5.43
CA LEU A 230 9.07 21.19 6.76
C LEU A 230 10.02 20.73 7.87
N VAL A 231 10.66 19.57 7.71
CA VAL A 231 11.72 19.10 8.61
C VAL A 231 12.92 20.05 8.54
N GLU A 232 13.36 20.49 7.36
CA GLU A 232 14.45 21.47 7.25
C GLU A 232 14.12 22.77 7.99
N ALA A 233 12.90 23.30 7.81
CA ALA A 233 12.44 24.51 8.50
C ALA A 233 12.43 24.34 10.04
N GLU A 234 11.93 23.22 10.54
CA GLU A 234 11.92 22.92 11.99
C GLU A 234 13.34 22.68 12.54
N MET A 235 14.22 22.03 11.79
CA MET A 235 15.63 21.84 12.17
C MET A 235 16.39 23.18 12.24
N ILE A 236 16.14 24.11 11.30
CA ILE A 236 16.69 25.47 11.35
C ILE A 236 16.21 26.19 12.61
N LYS A 237 14.92 26.08 12.95
CA LYS A 237 14.35 26.67 14.17
C LYS A 237 15.01 26.08 15.42
N ARG A 238 15.11 24.74 15.52
CA ARG A 238 15.81 24.04 16.62
C ARG A 238 17.27 24.47 16.77
N THR A 239 17.95 24.75 15.66
CA THR A 239 19.33 25.25 15.65
C THR A 239 19.41 26.66 16.23
N LYS A 240 18.51 27.57 15.83
CA LYS A 240 18.43 28.94 16.36
C LYS A 240 18.11 28.97 17.86
N GLU A 241 17.27 28.04 18.32
CA GLU A 241 16.93 27.87 19.74
C GLU A 241 18.04 27.16 20.55
N GLY A 242 19.10 26.68 19.91
CA GLY A 242 20.19 25.95 20.58
C GLY A 242 19.86 24.52 21.01
N ARG A 243 18.67 24.00 20.63
CA ARG A 243 18.25 22.62 20.90
C ARG A 243 18.98 21.59 20.04
N TYR A 244 19.31 21.95 18.80
CA TYR A 244 20.07 21.10 17.89
C TYR A 244 21.51 21.60 17.73
N LYS A 245 22.47 20.72 18.03
CA LYS A 245 23.93 21.00 17.97
C LYS A 245 24.66 20.20 16.88
N GLY A 246 23.92 19.47 16.05
CA GLY A 246 24.50 18.67 14.97
C GLY A 246 24.89 19.50 13.76
N LYS A 247 25.36 18.82 12.70
CA LYS A 247 25.67 19.45 11.41
C LYS A 247 24.41 19.99 10.73
N LYS A 248 24.57 20.93 9.79
CA LYS A 248 23.48 21.42 8.95
C LYS A 248 22.72 20.23 8.34
N PHE A 249 21.41 20.20 8.56
CA PHE A 249 20.53 19.20 7.97
C PHE A 249 20.50 19.36 6.44
N SER A 250 20.63 18.25 5.72
CA SER A 250 20.54 18.19 4.27
C SER A 250 19.72 16.97 3.87
N SER A 251 18.65 17.21 3.13
CA SER A 251 17.75 16.15 2.65
C SER A 251 18.00 15.83 1.18
N VAL A 252 17.77 14.58 0.79
CA VAL A 252 17.72 14.12 -0.60
C VAL A 252 16.43 13.33 -0.76
N CYS A 253 15.64 13.65 -1.77
CA CYS A 253 14.33 13.03 -2.00
C CYS A 253 14.40 12.02 -3.14
N HIS A 254 13.77 10.86 -2.96
CA HIS A 254 13.59 9.85 -3.99
C HIS A 254 12.16 9.36 -4.00
N PHE A 255 11.65 9.01 -5.18
CA PHE A 255 10.39 8.33 -5.35
C PHE A 255 10.61 7.00 -6.08
N PHE A 256 10.31 5.89 -5.42
CA PHE A 256 10.41 4.55 -5.99
C PHE A 256 9.04 3.93 -6.22
N GLY A 257 8.80 3.50 -7.46
CA GLY A 257 7.50 3.00 -7.87
C GLY A 257 7.45 2.50 -9.31
N TYR A 258 7.40 3.43 -10.27
CA TYR A 258 7.22 3.11 -11.69
C TYR A 258 8.28 2.14 -12.24
N GLN A 259 9.53 2.27 -11.79
CA GLN A 259 10.62 1.37 -12.17
C GLN A 259 10.41 -0.07 -11.67
N ALA A 260 9.79 -0.25 -10.50
CA ALA A 260 9.53 -1.57 -9.93
C ALA A 260 8.34 -2.25 -10.63
N ARG A 261 7.34 -1.48 -11.07
CA ARG A 261 6.14 -2.02 -11.75
C ARG A 261 6.45 -2.67 -13.11
N GLY A 262 7.47 -2.18 -13.82
CA GLY A 262 7.90 -2.71 -15.12
C GLY A 262 9.05 -3.72 -15.04
N SER A 263 9.41 -4.17 -13.84
CA SER A 263 10.54 -5.09 -13.64
C SER A 263 10.18 -6.53 -14.01
N LEU A 264 11.21 -7.36 -14.25
CA LEU A 264 11.02 -8.79 -14.48
C LEU A 264 10.43 -9.45 -13.20
N PRO A 265 9.34 -10.22 -13.31
CA PRO A 265 8.72 -10.86 -12.16
C PRO A 265 9.64 -11.91 -11.54
N SER A 266 9.65 -11.99 -10.22
CA SER A 266 10.37 -13.06 -9.50
C SER A 266 9.82 -14.45 -9.84
N ASN A 267 10.57 -15.51 -9.51
CA ASN A 267 10.07 -16.89 -9.64
C ASN A 267 8.74 -17.08 -8.91
N PHE A 268 8.62 -16.55 -7.68
CA PHE A 268 7.38 -16.61 -6.91
C PHE A 268 6.20 -15.97 -7.62
N ASP A 269 6.33 -14.74 -8.14
CA ASP A 269 5.24 -14.07 -8.85
C ASP A 269 4.94 -14.74 -10.20
N CYS A 270 5.95 -15.31 -10.88
CA CYS A 270 5.75 -16.12 -12.09
C CYS A 270 4.89 -17.34 -11.80
N ASP A 271 5.28 -18.15 -10.82
CA ASP A 271 4.57 -19.37 -10.43
C ASP A 271 3.16 -19.06 -9.93
N TYR A 272 3.03 -18.03 -9.09
CA TYR A 272 1.74 -17.62 -8.53
C TYR A 272 0.77 -17.13 -9.62
N ALA A 273 1.23 -16.27 -10.53
CA ALA A 273 0.43 -15.79 -11.65
C ALA A 273 0.01 -16.94 -12.58
N TYR A 274 0.93 -17.86 -12.85
CA TYR A 274 0.68 -19.01 -13.71
C TYR A 274 -0.40 -19.92 -13.12
N VAL A 275 -0.29 -20.25 -11.83
CA VAL A 275 -1.28 -21.09 -11.11
C VAL A 275 -2.65 -20.41 -11.09
N LEU A 276 -2.72 -19.10 -10.79
CA LEU A 276 -4.00 -18.36 -10.80
C LEU A 276 -4.68 -18.36 -12.18
N GLY A 277 -3.89 -18.29 -13.26
CA GLY A 277 -4.38 -18.39 -14.64
C GLY A 277 -5.02 -19.75 -14.91
N HIS A 278 -4.39 -20.85 -14.49
CA HIS A 278 -4.93 -22.20 -14.60
C HIS A 278 -6.21 -22.38 -13.79
N ILE A 279 -6.24 -21.89 -12.55
CA ILE A 279 -7.44 -21.91 -11.70
C ILE A 279 -8.60 -21.19 -12.41
N SER A 280 -8.34 -20.02 -12.99
CA SER A 280 -9.34 -19.24 -13.72
C SER A 280 -9.96 -20.01 -14.89
N LEU A 281 -9.14 -20.76 -15.64
CA LEU A 281 -9.60 -21.64 -16.72
C LEU A 281 -10.52 -22.75 -16.18
N HIS A 282 -10.10 -23.44 -15.13
CA HIS A 282 -10.90 -24.50 -14.51
C HIS A 282 -12.22 -23.99 -13.93
N MET A 283 -12.23 -22.79 -13.36
CA MET A 283 -13.45 -22.15 -12.85
C MET A 283 -14.46 -21.88 -13.97
N ILE A 284 -14.02 -21.32 -15.09
CA ILE A 284 -14.87 -21.06 -16.25
C ILE A 284 -15.39 -22.37 -16.83
N ALA A 285 -14.54 -23.39 -16.97
CA ALA A 285 -14.94 -24.72 -17.46
C ALA A 285 -15.98 -25.40 -16.54
N ALA A 286 -15.88 -25.19 -15.22
CA ALA A 286 -16.87 -25.65 -14.25
C ALA A 286 -18.16 -24.78 -14.22
N GLY A 287 -18.24 -23.72 -15.03
CA GLY A 287 -19.40 -22.84 -15.13
C GLY A 287 -19.55 -21.81 -14.00
N LEU A 288 -18.51 -21.63 -13.18
CA LEU A 288 -18.51 -20.69 -12.04
C LEU A 288 -18.43 -19.24 -12.53
N THR A 289 -19.13 -18.33 -11.85
CA THR A 289 -19.12 -16.89 -12.14
C THR A 289 -19.22 -16.09 -10.85
N GLY A 290 -18.58 -14.92 -10.79
CA GLY A 290 -18.54 -14.09 -9.57
C GLY A 290 -17.57 -14.59 -8.51
N TYR A 291 -16.56 -15.37 -8.91
CA TYR A 291 -15.52 -15.91 -8.03
C TYR A 291 -14.15 -15.33 -8.37
N MET A 292 -13.26 -15.30 -7.38
CA MET A 292 -11.85 -14.98 -7.50
C MET A 292 -11.02 -16.26 -7.41
N ALA A 293 -10.05 -16.41 -8.31
CA ALA A 293 -9.03 -17.45 -8.20
C ALA A 293 -8.13 -17.16 -7.00
N THR A 294 -7.86 -18.16 -6.16
CA THR A 294 -6.97 -18.00 -5.00
C THR A 294 -6.13 -19.24 -4.74
N VAL A 295 -5.00 -19.04 -4.06
CA VAL A 295 -4.06 -20.07 -3.65
C VAL A 295 -3.73 -19.86 -2.17
N ALA A 296 -3.77 -20.94 -1.40
CA ALA A 296 -3.33 -20.97 -0.01
C ALA A 296 -2.00 -21.72 0.14
N ASN A 297 -1.33 -21.51 1.27
CA ASN A 297 0.00 -22.01 1.62
C ASN A 297 1.10 -21.43 0.73
N LEU A 298 1.03 -20.13 0.40
CA LEU A 298 2.02 -19.50 -0.48
C LEU A 298 3.41 -19.45 0.17
N LYS A 299 3.52 -19.53 1.51
CA LYS A 299 4.81 -19.67 2.20
C LYS A 299 5.52 -20.99 1.93
N ASP A 300 4.79 -22.06 1.59
CA ASP A 300 5.34 -23.39 1.34
C ASP A 300 5.86 -23.56 -0.11
N PRO A 301 6.61 -24.64 -0.42
CA PRO A 301 6.95 -24.99 -1.79
C PRO A 301 5.70 -25.23 -2.66
N ILE A 302 5.82 -24.98 -3.97
CA ILE A 302 4.71 -24.98 -4.94
C ILE A 302 3.84 -26.24 -4.89
N HIS A 303 4.45 -27.42 -4.69
CA HIS A 303 3.72 -28.69 -4.64
C HIS A 303 2.78 -28.83 -3.43
N LYS A 304 2.87 -27.93 -2.43
CA LYS A 304 1.97 -27.88 -1.27
C LYS A 304 0.91 -26.79 -1.39
N TRP A 305 0.94 -25.99 -2.46
CA TRP A 305 -0.03 -24.93 -2.68
C TRP A 305 -1.42 -25.51 -2.90
N ARG A 306 -2.41 -24.90 -2.25
CA ARG A 306 -3.80 -25.33 -2.31
C ARG A 306 -4.59 -24.38 -3.18
N CYS A 307 -5.03 -24.85 -4.34
CA CYS A 307 -5.81 -24.07 -5.29
C CYS A 307 -7.29 -24.03 -4.87
N ALA A 308 -7.89 -22.84 -4.87
CA ALA A 308 -9.29 -22.67 -4.52
C ALA A 308 -9.96 -21.51 -5.30
N ALA A 309 -11.28 -21.40 -5.14
CA ALA A 309 -12.07 -20.29 -5.66
C ALA A 309 -12.87 -19.66 -4.51
N ALA A 310 -12.75 -18.35 -4.35
CA ALA A 310 -13.46 -17.60 -3.31
C ALA A 310 -14.55 -16.70 -3.93
N PRO A 311 -15.79 -16.67 -3.41
CA PRO A 311 -16.82 -15.80 -3.95
C PRO A 311 -16.45 -14.33 -3.73
N LEU A 312 -16.54 -13.51 -4.78
CA LEU A 312 -16.18 -12.08 -4.71
C LEU A 312 -16.99 -11.34 -3.64
N THR A 313 -18.28 -11.69 -3.51
CA THR A 313 -19.21 -11.11 -2.55
C THR A 313 -18.81 -11.35 -1.10
N ALA A 314 -18.10 -12.45 -0.78
CA ALA A 314 -17.59 -12.72 0.57
C ALA A 314 -16.46 -11.76 0.99
N MET A 315 -15.85 -11.06 0.04
CA MET A 315 -14.80 -10.06 0.29
C MET A 315 -15.31 -8.61 0.21
N MET A 316 -16.60 -8.41 -0.09
CA MET A 316 -17.18 -7.09 -0.24
C MET A 316 -17.76 -6.58 1.07
N SER A 317 -17.69 -5.27 1.29
CA SER A 317 -18.43 -4.60 2.35
C SER A 317 -18.95 -3.24 1.89
N VAL A 318 -19.92 -2.71 2.61
CA VAL A 318 -20.49 -1.38 2.36
C VAL A 318 -19.90 -0.42 3.38
N ARG A 319 -18.96 0.44 2.96
CA ARG A 319 -18.48 1.54 3.79
C ARG A 319 -19.44 2.73 3.68
N ARG A 320 -19.84 3.28 4.82
CA ARG A 320 -20.57 4.56 4.88
C ARG A 320 -19.58 5.69 4.64
N HIS A 321 -19.88 6.58 3.70
CA HIS A 321 -19.17 7.85 3.59
C HIS A 321 -19.66 8.76 4.73
N LEU A 322 -18.74 9.31 5.52
CA LEU A 322 -19.10 10.27 6.56
C LEU A 322 -19.42 11.63 5.91
N ARG A 323 -20.71 11.98 5.97
CA ARG A 323 -21.35 13.32 5.96
C ARG A 323 -20.87 14.36 4.93
N GLY A 324 -21.74 14.61 3.95
CA GLY A 324 -21.90 15.87 3.22
C GLY A 324 -23.37 16.06 2.81
N PRO A 325 -23.87 17.28 2.56
CA PRO A 325 -25.25 17.49 2.10
C PRO A 325 -25.40 16.90 0.70
N GLY A 326 -26.17 15.82 0.57
CA GLY A 326 -26.35 15.07 -0.69
C GLY A 326 -25.62 13.71 -0.75
N ALA A 327 -24.90 13.31 0.31
CA ALA A 327 -24.29 11.99 0.37
C ALA A 327 -25.35 10.88 0.43
N ILE A 328 -25.28 9.93 -0.51
CA ILE A 328 -26.13 8.73 -0.50
C ILE A 328 -25.84 7.97 0.82
N PRO A 329 -26.85 7.68 1.65
CA PRO A 329 -26.64 7.14 3.01
C PRO A 329 -26.08 5.70 3.03
N ILE A 330 -26.01 5.03 1.87
CA ILE A 330 -25.52 3.66 1.69
C ILE A 330 -24.48 3.69 0.56
N GLY A 331 -23.22 3.40 0.87
CA GLY A 331 -22.17 3.27 -0.14
C GLY A 331 -22.44 2.09 -1.08
N LYS A 332 -21.81 2.07 -2.26
CA LYS A 332 -21.85 0.89 -3.14
C LYS A 332 -21.07 -0.27 -2.50
N PRO A 333 -21.54 -1.52 -2.61
CA PRO A 333 -20.76 -2.67 -2.16
C PRO A 333 -19.49 -2.76 -3.01
N ALA A 334 -18.35 -2.85 -2.35
CA ALA A 334 -17.05 -2.96 -2.99
C ALA A 334 -16.11 -3.79 -2.11
N ILE A 335 -15.08 -4.35 -2.71
CA ILE A 335 -13.91 -4.83 -1.99
C ILE A 335 -13.14 -3.59 -1.55
N HIS A 336 -12.53 -3.61 -0.36
CA HIS A 336 -11.76 -2.49 0.15
C HIS A 336 -10.30 -2.87 0.36
N PRO A 337 -9.36 -1.92 0.23
CA PRO A 337 -7.97 -2.16 0.60
C PRO A 337 -7.88 -2.54 2.09
N SER A 338 -7.11 -3.60 2.38
CA SER A 338 -6.78 -4.01 3.74
C SER A 338 -5.61 -3.17 4.24
N PRO A 339 -5.75 -2.43 5.36
CA PRO A 339 -4.62 -1.79 6.01
C PRO A 339 -3.70 -2.85 6.65
N ILE A 340 -2.50 -2.44 7.07
CA ILE A 340 -1.65 -3.26 7.94
C ILE A 340 -2.34 -3.49 9.30
N ASP A 341 -2.28 -4.72 9.79
CA ASP A 341 -2.67 -5.04 11.15
C ASP A 341 -1.58 -4.63 12.14
N LEU A 342 -1.83 -3.57 12.92
CA LEU A 342 -0.93 -3.09 13.98
C LEU A 342 -0.86 -4.02 15.21
N LYS A 343 -1.53 -5.19 15.16
CA LYS A 343 -1.35 -6.30 16.10
C LYS A 343 -0.73 -7.54 15.43
N GLY A 344 -0.45 -7.47 14.13
CA GLY A 344 0.11 -8.56 13.36
C GLY A 344 1.60 -8.77 13.65
N LYS A 345 2.06 -10.01 13.44
CA LYS A 345 3.45 -10.43 13.67
C LYS A 345 4.49 -9.62 12.88
N ALA A 346 4.17 -9.23 11.64
CA ALA A 346 5.06 -8.43 10.81
C ALA A 346 5.31 -7.03 11.42
N TYR A 347 4.27 -6.41 11.98
CA TYR A 347 4.40 -5.13 12.66
C TYR A 347 5.11 -5.27 14.02
N GLU A 348 4.80 -6.32 14.77
CA GLU A 348 5.48 -6.64 16.03
C GLU A 348 7.00 -6.74 15.83
N LEU A 349 7.44 -7.50 14.81
CA LEU A 349 8.86 -7.64 14.47
C LEU A 349 9.52 -6.29 14.13
N LEU A 350 8.83 -5.43 13.37
CA LEU A 350 9.33 -4.09 13.06
C LEU A 350 9.47 -3.26 14.34
N ARG A 351 8.43 -3.27 15.19
CA ARG A 351 8.36 -2.48 16.43
C ARG A 351 9.46 -2.86 17.41
N GLU A 352 9.75 -4.16 17.57
CA GLU A 352 10.85 -4.65 18.41
C GLU A 352 12.22 -4.11 17.96
N LYS A 353 12.42 -3.95 16.65
CA LYS A 353 13.69 -3.52 16.08
C LYS A 353 13.77 -2.02 15.80
N ALA A 354 12.65 -1.29 15.84
CA ALA A 354 12.56 0.10 15.41
C ALA A 354 13.56 1.03 16.13
N SER A 355 13.72 0.90 17.46
CA SER A 355 14.68 1.71 18.22
C SER A 355 16.12 1.42 17.81
N SER A 356 16.44 0.16 17.52
CA SER A 356 17.77 -0.23 17.07
C SER A 356 18.03 0.27 15.64
N PHE A 357 17.07 0.13 14.73
CA PHE A 357 17.18 0.66 13.37
C PHE A 357 17.36 2.18 13.36
N LEU A 358 16.67 2.90 14.26
CA LEU A 358 16.77 4.35 14.38
C LEU A 358 18.18 4.81 14.78
N LEU A 359 18.77 4.19 15.80
CA LEU A 359 20.02 4.66 16.39
C LEU A 359 21.26 4.03 15.73
N ASP A 360 21.16 2.78 15.30
CA ASP A 360 22.24 2.01 14.70
C ASP A 360 22.13 1.95 13.18
N ASP A 361 23.26 1.71 12.50
CA ASP A 361 23.30 1.61 11.04
C ASP A 361 23.30 0.13 10.61
N PHE A 362 22.27 -0.62 11.04
CA PHE A 362 22.10 -2.05 10.73
C PHE A 362 21.45 -2.31 9.36
N TYR A 363 21.85 -1.52 8.35
CA TYR A 363 21.33 -1.65 7.00
C TYR A 363 21.62 -3.04 6.43
N ARG A 364 20.64 -3.59 5.74
CA ARG A 364 20.79 -4.82 4.96
C ARG A 364 20.84 -4.47 3.48
N THR A 365 21.63 -5.23 2.75
CA THR A 365 21.82 -5.06 1.30
C THR A 365 21.28 -6.27 0.55
N PRO A 366 19.95 -6.41 0.40
CA PRO A 366 19.39 -7.38 -0.53
C PRO A 366 19.93 -7.10 -1.94
N GLY A 367 20.43 -8.15 -2.58
CA GLY A 367 20.85 -8.08 -3.99
C GLY A 367 19.65 -7.95 -4.93
N GLY A 368 19.94 -7.84 -6.23
CA GLY A 368 18.89 -7.91 -7.25
C GLY A 368 18.22 -9.28 -7.32
N ILE A 369 17.04 -9.34 -7.91
CA ILE A 369 16.28 -10.57 -8.12
C ILE A 369 17.18 -11.60 -8.83
N GLN A 370 17.31 -12.78 -8.22
CA GLN A 370 17.99 -13.93 -8.81
C GLN A 370 16.94 -14.92 -9.32
N PHE A 371 17.19 -15.52 -10.47
CA PHE A 371 16.31 -16.53 -11.08
C PHE A 371 16.83 -17.95 -10.89
N GLU A 372 18.12 -18.08 -10.58
CA GLU A 372 18.82 -19.34 -10.34
C GLU A 372 19.66 -19.25 -9.07
N GLY A 373 19.91 -20.39 -8.44
CA GLY A 373 20.77 -20.50 -7.27
C GLY A 373 20.09 -20.19 -5.93
N PRO A 374 20.87 -20.20 -4.83
CA PRO A 374 20.32 -20.00 -3.49
C PRO A 374 19.64 -18.63 -3.34
N GLY A 375 18.37 -18.64 -2.94
CA GLY A 375 17.59 -17.41 -2.70
C GLY A 375 16.73 -16.93 -3.87
N SER A 376 16.77 -17.59 -5.04
CA SER A 376 15.87 -17.28 -6.17
C SER A 376 14.39 -17.41 -5.77
N ASP A 377 14.10 -18.39 -4.92
CA ASP A 377 12.74 -18.73 -4.48
C ASP A 377 12.41 -18.12 -3.11
N ALA A 378 13.20 -17.12 -2.67
CA ALA A 378 12.88 -16.36 -1.47
C ALA A 378 11.53 -15.66 -1.63
N LYS A 379 10.74 -15.66 -0.56
CA LYS A 379 9.39 -15.08 -0.53
C LYS A 379 9.39 -13.79 0.31
N PRO A 380 8.33 -12.96 0.23
CA PRO A 380 8.20 -11.78 1.08
C PRO A 380 8.29 -12.17 2.57
N ILE A 381 9.00 -11.38 3.35
CA ILE A 381 9.19 -11.60 4.79
C ILE A 381 7.83 -11.60 5.49
N THR A 382 6.97 -10.63 5.16
CA THR A 382 5.58 -10.54 5.63
C THR A 382 4.83 -11.86 5.44
N LEU A 383 4.83 -12.42 4.23
CA LEU A 383 4.17 -13.70 3.92
C LEU A 383 4.75 -14.87 4.73
N THR A 384 6.06 -14.90 4.98
CA THR A 384 6.69 -16.02 5.71
C THR A 384 6.44 -15.97 7.22
N ILE A 385 6.17 -14.79 7.77
CA ILE A 385 5.96 -14.59 9.22
C ILE A 385 4.48 -14.69 9.59
N GLU A 386 3.59 -14.33 8.67
CA GLU A 386 2.17 -14.41 8.87
C GLU A 386 1.69 -15.87 8.73
N ASP A 387 1.23 -16.44 9.83
CA ASP A 387 0.60 -17.76 9.83
C ASP A 387 -0.88 -17.62 9.48
N GLN A 388 -1.17 -17.42 8.19
CA GLN A 388 -2.54 -17.45 7.67
C GLN A 388 -2.74 -18.76 6.90
N ASP A 389 -3.45 -19.73 7.49
CA ASP A 389 -3.93 -20.95 6.81
C ASP A 389 -5.41 -21.17 7.10
N TYR A 390 -6.23 -20.19 6.67
CA TYR A 390 -7.67 -20.25 6.88
C TYR A 390 -8.32 -21.50 6.27
N MET A 391 -7.80 -21.97 5.13
CA MET A 391 -8.33 -23.17 4.47
C MET A 391 -7.99 -24.45 5.23
N GLY A 392 -6.75 -24.55 5.74
CA GLY A 392 -6.36 -25.63 6.66
C GLY A 392 -7.16 -25.61 7.95
N ASP A 393 -7.41 -24.43 8.52
CA ASP A 393 -8.25 -24.28 9.71
C ASP A 393 -9.69 -24.76 9.45
N ILE A 394 -10.27 -24.46 8.29
CA ILE A 394 -11.59 -24.98 7.89
C ILE A 394 -11.57 -26.51 7.76
N GLU A 395 -10.55 -27.08 7.12
CA GLU A 395 -10.43 -28.54 6.98
C GLU A 395 -10.32 -29.21 8.35
N MET A 396 -9.48 -28.66 9.23
CA MET A 396 -9.36 -29.12 10.61
C MET A 396 -10.69 -29.02 11.35
N LEU A 397 -11.40 -27.90 11.22
CA LEU A 397 -12.72 -27.71 11.81
C LEU A 397 -13.73 -28.74 11.29
N LYS A 398 -13.76 -29.00 9.98
CA LYS A 398 -14.62 -30.05 9.39
C LYS A 398 -14.29 -31.42 9.95
N LEU A 399 -13.01 -31.78 10.02
CA LEU A 399 -12.56 -33.05 10.62
C LEU A 399 -12.98 -33.17 12.09
N TYR A 400 -12.99 -32.07 12.85
CA TYR A 400 -13.52 -32.06 14.21
C TYR A 400 -15.03 -32.22 14.26
N LEU A 401 -15.77 -31.51 13.40
CA LEU A 401 -17.23 -31.61 13.33
C LEU A 401 -17.67 -33.03 12.94
N ASP A 402 -16.99 -33.66 11.99
CA ASP A 402 -17.27 -35.04 11.57
C ASP A 402 -17.03 -36.05 12.70
N LYS A 403 -16.09 -35.77 13.61
CA LYS A 403 -15.84 -36.58 14.81
C LYS A 403 -16.87 -36.39 15.93
N VAL A 404 -17.57 -35.26 15.96
CA VAL A 404 -18.60 -34.94 16.96
C VAL A 404 -20.00 -35.30 16.45
N GLY A 405 -20.20 -35.31 15.14
CA GLY A 405 -21.44 -35.72 14.47
C GLY A 405 -21.59 -37.22 14.26
N ALA A 406 -20.54 -38.02 14.51
CA ALA A 406 -20.55 -39.48 14.55
C ALA A 406 -20.59 -39.97 16.00
#